data_AF-A0A9W9Z2L3-F1
#
_entry.id   AF-A0A9W9Z2L3-F1
#
_cell.length_a   1.000
_cell.length_b   1.000
_cell.length_c   1.000
_cell.angle_alpha   90.00
_cell.angle_beta   90.00
_cell.angle_gamma   90.00
#
_symmetry.space_group_name_H-M   'P 1'
#
loop_
_entity.id
_entity.type
_entity.pdbx_description
1 polymer ?
#
loop_
_entity_poly.entity_id
_entity_poly.type
_entity_poly.pdbx_seq_one_letter_code
_entity_poly.pdbx_strand_id
1 'polypeptide(L)'
;MKNKFITFARHGFEEHNNFRALHHVSPFKWSDKLAIQAQKLAYKMALKGSIQIPGIDLFGENRAKLSAVNFDCETAGEEATKIWYNQGNNYSYADPRLNSNTDSFTQVIWKETRDIGMGCAQRKGTLSNDIFVVALYYPPGNSPRALRQNVVSPSRNVNDAYSSIFRRRNKLYKTKRGQLVMREQAHGKKQQ
;
A
#
# COMPACT_ATOMS: atom_id res chain seq x y z
N MET A 1 -25.75 10.53 3.89
CA MET A 1 -24.44 10.15 4.48
C MET A 1 -23.92 8.80 3.98
N LYS A 2 -24.72 7.71 3.95
CA LYS A 2 -24.27 6.40 3.44
C LYS A 2 -23.73 6.43 2.00
N ASN A 3 -24.41 7.11 1.07
CA ASN A 3 -23.96 7.19 -0.33
C ASN A 3 -22.61 7.89 -0.50
N LYS A 4 -22.35 8.99 0.22
CA LYS A 4 -21.07 9.71 0.17
C LYS A 4 -19.90 8.88 0.68
N PHE A 5 -20.11 8.10 1.74
CA PHE A 5 -19.08 7.19 2.26
C PHE A 5 -18.77 6.05 1.29
N ILE A 6 -19.80 5.51 0.61
CA ILE A 6 -19.62 4.50 -0.43
C ILE A 6 -18.82 5.08 -1.61
N THR A 7 -19.12 6.31 -2.04
CA THR A 7 -18.36 6.98 -3.10
C THR A 7 -16.91 7.26 -2.69
N PHE A 8 -16.68 7.78 -1.49
CA PHE A 8 -15.34 7.99 -0.91
C PHE A 8 -14.49 6.72 -0.97
N ALA A 9 -15.03 5.63 -0.41
CA ALA A 9 -14.37 4.35 -0.31
C ALA A 9 -14.05 3.79 -1.70
N ARG A 10 -15.01 3.90 -2.63
CA ARG A 10 -14.86 3.47 -4.02
C ARG A 10 -13.76 4.24 -4.74
N HIS A 11 -13.78 5.57 -4.74
CA HIS A 11 -12.79 6.38 -5.45
C HIS A 11 -11.37 6.17 -4.89
N GLY A 12 -11.22 6.15 -3.56
CA GLY A 12 -9.93 5.83 -2.95
C GLY A 12 -9.44 4.44 -3.36
N PHE A 13 -10.30 3.42 -3.28
CA PHE A 13 -9.96 2.04 -3.65
C PHE A 13 -9.57 1.88 -5.13
N GLU A 14 -10.37 2.47 -6.03
CA GLU A 14 -10.11 2.46 -7.48
C GLU A 14 -8.77 3.13 -7.80
N GLU A 15 -8.50 4.29 -7.19
CA GLU A 15 -7.27 5.04 -7.44
C GLU A 15 -6.02 4.29 -6.95
N HIS A 16 -6.09 3.60 -5.80
CA HIS A 16 -4.99 2.73 -5.36
C HIS A 16 -4.72 1.64 -6.41
N ASN A 17 -5.77 1.03 -6.95
CA ASN A 17 -5.64 -0.06 -7.91
C ASN A 17 -5.15 0.41 -9.27
N ASN A 18 -5.53 1.63 -9.70
CA ASN A 18 -4.98 2.29 -10.89
C ASN A 18 -3.47 2.43 -10.78
N PHE A 19 -2.98 2.99 -9.67
CA PHE A 19 -1.54 3.11 -9.43
C PHE A 19 -0.85 1.75 -9.34
N ARG A 20 -1.41 0.79 -8.61
CA ARG A 20 -0.85 -0.57 -8.51
C ARG A 20 -0.70 -1.26 -9.88
N ALA A 21 -1.64 -1.03 -10.79
CA ALA A 21 -1.55 -1.56 -12.16
C ALA A 21 -0.33 -1.01 -12.92
N LEU A 22 0.01 0.28 -12.74
CA LEU A 22 1.22 0.89 -13.32
C LEU A 22 2.51 0.16 -12.88
N HIS A 23 2.52 -0.35 -11.65
CA HIS A 23 3.64 -1.08 -11.06
C HIS A 23 3.56 -2.60 -11.27
N HIS A 24 2.58 -3.08 -12.04
CA HIS A 24 2.37 -4.50 -12.31
C HIS A 24 2.16 -5.36 -11.04
N VAL A 25 1.60 -4.77 -9.98
CA VAL A 25 1.25 -5.49 -8.76
C VAL A 25 -0.26 -5.76 -8.71
N SER A 26 -0.66 -6.87 -8.09
CA SER A 26 -2.07 -7.28 -8.02
C SER A 26 -2.93 -6.21 -7.35
N PRO A 27 -4.18 -5.98 -7.79
CA PRO A 27 -5.09 -5.06 -7.12
C PRO A 27 -5.37 -5.52 -5.69
N PHE A 28 -5.68 -4.56 -4.82
CA PHE A 28 -6.20 -4.84 -3.49
C PHE A 28 -7.61 -5.43 -3.55
N LYS A 29 -8.00 -6.08 -2.46
CA LYS A 29 -9.39 -6.37 -2.11
C LYS A 29 -9.85 -5.40 -1.04
N TRP A 30 -11.09 -4.96 -1.13
CA TRP A 30 -11.69 -4.15 -0.08
C TRP A 30 -11.97 -5.00 1.16
N SER A 31 -11.70 -4.46 2.35
CA SER A 31 -11.97 -5.09 3.64
C SER A 31 -12.76 -4.16 4.55
N ASP A 32 -14.02 -4.51 4.81
CA ASP A 32 -14.88 -3.76 5.73
C ASP A 32 -14.31 -3.73 7.16
N LYS A 33 -13.62 -4.80 7.57
CA LYS A 33 -12.94 -4.87 8.87
C LYS A 33 -11.87 -3.78 8.98
N LEU A 34 -11.05 -3.60 7.94
CA LEU A 34 -10.05 -2.53 7.90
C LEU A 34 -10.72 -1.16 7.80
N ALA A 35 -11.77 -1.02 6.99
CA ALA A 35 -12.48 0.25 6.81
C ALA A 35 -13.11 0.75 8.13
N ILE A 36 -13.70 -0.14 8.92
CA ILE A 36 -14.24 0.19 10.25
C ILE A 36 -13.14 0.74 11.17
N GLN A 37 -11.94 0.14 11.17
CA GLN A 37 -10.82 0.60 12.00
C GLN A 37 -10.24 1.92 11.48
N ALA A 38 -10.09 2.06 10.16
CA ALA A 38 -9.65 3.29 9.52
C ALA A 38 -10.61 4.45 9.84
N GLN A 39 -11.91 4.20 9.81
CA GLN A 39 -12.94 5.19 10.16
C GLN A 39 -12.83 5.63 11.61
N LYS A 40 -12.60 4.70 12.55
CA LYS A 40 -12.38 5.04 13.96
C LYS A 40 -11.14 5.91 14.15
N LEU A 41 -10.05 5.62 13.45
CA LEU A 41 -8.83 6.43 13.49
C LEU A 41 -9.08 7.83 12.91
N ALA A 42 -9.73 7.94 11.75
CA ALA A 42 -10.08 9.21 11.14
C ALA A 42 -10.92 10.07 12.09
N TYR A 43 -11.93 9.49 12.75
CA TYR A 43 -12.73 10.20 13.76
C TYR A 43 -11.88 10.71 14.94
N LYS A 44 -10.96 9.89 15.46
CA LYS A 44 -10.05 10.32 16.55
C LYS A 44 -9.14 11.48 16.10
N MET A 45 -8.62 11.44 14.86
CA MET A 45 -7.82 12.53 14.30
C MET A 45 -8.64 13.81 14.15
N ALA A 46 -9.89 13.71 13.68
CA ALA A 46 -10.79 14.84 13.54
C ALA A 46 -11.14 15.49 14.89
N LEU A 47 -11.40 14.68 15.93
CA LEU A 47 -11.63 15.19 17.28
C LEU A 47 -10.40 15.90 17.86
N LYS A 48 -9.20 15.36 17.62
CA LYS A 48 -7.93 15.97 18.06
C LYS A 48 -7.52 17.17 17.20
N GLY A 49 -7.96 17.22 15.94
CA GLY A 49 -7.48 18.15 14.92
C GLY A 49 -6.05 17.85 14.43
N SER A 50 -5.55 16.62 14.59
CA SER A 50 -4.18 16.24 14.26
C SER A 50 -4.08 14.80 13.76
N ILE A 51 -3.21 14.57 12.76
CA ILE A 51 -2.86 13.24 12.26
C ILE A 51 -1.94 12.46 13.22
N GLN A 52 -1.36 13.14 14.23
CA GLN A 52 -0.45 12.54 15.20
C GLN A 52 -1.24 11.91 16.36
N ILE A 53 -1.84 10.76 16.09
CA ILE A 53 -2.43 9.86 17.10
C ILE A 53 -1.72 8.50 17.08
N PRO A 54 -1.79 7.69 18.15
CA PRO A 54 -1.29 6.31 18.08
C PRO A 54 -1.97 5.52 16.95
N GLY A 55 -1.20 4.75 16.19
CA GLY A 55 -1.69 3.87 15.13
C GLY A 55 -2.11 2.49 15.62
N ILE A 56 -2.28 1.56 14.67
CA ILE A 56 -2.56 0.15 14.96
C ILE A 56 -1.43 -0.69 14.36
N ASP A 57 -0.54 -1.21 15.23
CA ASP A 57 0.70 -1.89 14.82
C ASP A 57 0.49 -3.14 13.93
N LEU A 58 -0.72 -3.70 13.92
CA LEU A 58 -1.07 -4.88 13.13
C LEU A 58 -1.28 -4.58 11.63
N PHE A 59 -1.43 -3.31 11.25
CA PHE A 59 -1.77 -2.90 9.88
C PHE A 59 -0.73 -1.94 9.33
N GLY A 60 -0.54 -1.97 8.01
CA GLY A 60 0.08 -0.84 7.32
C GLY A 60 -0.89 0.34 7.37
N GLU A 61 -0.38 1.57 7.34
CA GLU A 61 -1.22 2.74 7.56
C GLU A 61 -0.70 3.96 6.78
N ASN A 62 -1.59 4.62 6.04
CA ASN A 62 -1.35 5.94 5.49
C ASN A 62 -2.38 6.92 6.06
N ARG A 63 -1.96 8.17 6.28
CA ARG A 63 -2.77 9.23 6.87
C ARG A 63 -2.67 10.51 6.05
N ALA A 64 -3.76 11.25 5.95
CA ALA A 64 -3.76 12.57 5.34
C ALA A 64 -4.66 13.52 6.13
N LYS A 65 -4.23 14.79 6.19
CA LYS A 65 -5.09 15.93 6.53
C LYS A 65 -5.25 16.76 5.26
N LEU A 66 -6.48 16.91 4.81
CA LEU A 66 -6.84 17.70 3.64
C LEU A 66 -7.59 18.95 4.13
N SER A 67 -7.19 20.12 3.63
CA SER A 67 -7.80 21.40 4.00
C SER A 67 -8.16 22.14 2.72
N ALA A 68 -9.46 22.20 2.39
CA ALA A 68 -9.94 22.91 1.20
C ALA A 68 -11.37 23.44 1.38
N VAL A 69 -11.70 24.53 0.68
CA VAL A 69 -13.04 25.12 0.67
C VAL A 69 -13.97 24.21 -0.14
N ASN A 70 -15.15 23.88 0.40
CA ASN A 70 -16.14 22.97 -0.21
C ASN A 70 -15.64 21.54 -0.49
N PHE A 71 -14.58 21.13 0.19
CA PHE A 71 -14.07 19.76 0.12
C PHE A 71 -14.91 18.88 1.05
N ASP A 72 -15.37 17.74 0.56
CA ASP A 72 -16.09 16.76 1.37
C ASP A 72 -15.46 15.37 1.27
N CYS A 73 -15.96 14.44 2.07
CA CYS A 73 -15.43 13.08 2.09
C CYS A 73 -15.52 12.39 0.71
N GLU A 74 -16.42 12.79 -0.19
CA GLU A 74 -16.69 12.07 -1.44
C GLU A 74 -15.47 11.99 -2.35
N THR A 75 -14.67 13.06 -2.40
CA THR A 75 -13.43 13.14 -3.20
C THR A 75 -12.16 12.93 -2.38
N ALA A 76 -12.26 12.98 -1.05
CA ALA A 76 -11.10 12.90 -0.15
C ALA A 76 -10.28 11.60 -0.30
N GLY A 77 -10.91 10.51 -0.71
CA GLY A 77 -10.25 9.20 -0.87
C GLY A 77 -9.26 9.20 -2.03
N GLU A 78 -9.69 9.71 -3.18
CA GLU A 78 -8.86 9.85 -4.38
C GLU A 78 -7.70 10.82 -4.13
N GLU A 79 -7.99 12.00 -3.57
CA GLU A 79 -6.97 13.01 -3.32
C GLU A 79 -5.92 12.58 -2.29
N ALA A 80 -6.33 11.92 -1.21
CA ALA A 80 -5.39 11.33 -0.26
C ALA A 80 -4.49 10.27 -0.93
N THR A 81 -5.07 9.45 -1.81
CA THR A 81 -4.34 8.41 -2.55
C THR A 81 -3.29 9.03 -3.48
N LYS A 82 -3.65 10.08 -4.24
CA LYS A 82 -2.71 10.82 -5.10
C LYS A 82 -1.58 11.44 -4.30
N ILE A 83 -1.87 12.06 -3.15
CA ILE A 83 -0.84 12.62 -2.26
C ILE A 83 0.13 11.54 -1.79
N TRP A 84 -0.37 10.39 -1.33
CA TRP A 84 0.49 9.28 -0.91
C TRP A 84 1.31 8.72 -2.07
N TYR A 85 0.72 8.57 -3.26
CA TYR A 85 1.42 8.05 -4.42
C TYR A 85 2.50 9.02 -4.94
N ASN A 86 2.25 10.32 -4.91
CA ASN A 86 3.18 11.36 -5.38
C ASN A 86 4.49 11.42 -4.59
N GLN A 87 4.55 10.85 -3.39
CA GLN A 87 5.81 10.60 -2.69
C GLN A 87 6.80 9.74 -3.50
N GLY A 88 6.33 8.96 -4.47
CA GLY A 88 7.15 8.19 -5.39
C GLY A 88 8.11 9.04 -6.22
N ASN A 89 7.83 10.34 -6.40
CA ASN A 89 8.76 11.28 -7.02
C ASN A 89 10.09 11.42 -6.26
N ASN A 90 10.09 11.09 -4.96
CA ASN A 90 11.28 11.09 -4.10
C ASN A 90 11.92 9.70 -3.98
N TYR A 91 11.37 8.67 -4.63
CA TYR A 91 11.81 7.29 -4.47
C TYR A 91 12.79 6.86 -5.56
N SER A 92 13.98 6.40 -5.14
CA SER A 92 14.96 5.79 -6.03
C SER A 92 14.81 4.27 -6.08
N TYR A 93 14.51 3.71 -7.26
CA TYR A 93 14.50 2.25 -7.44
C TYR A 93 15.91 1.64 -7.43
N ALA A 94 16.93 2.42 -7.80
CA ALA A 94 18.33 1.99 -7.79
C ALA A 94 18.87 1.91 -6.35
N ASP A 95 18.53 2.90 -5.52
CA ASP A 95 18.87 2.97 -4.10
C ASP A 95 17.59 3.08 -3.23
N PRO A 96 16.82 1.99 -3.12
CA PRO A 96 15.53 1.97 -2.44
C PRO A 96 15.70 2.12 -0.94
N ARG A 97 15.05 3.15 -0.40
CA ARG A 97 15.05 3.48 1.03
C ARG A 97 13.65 3.88 1.49
N LEU A 98 13.33 3.48 2.72
CA LEU A 98 12.14 3.97 3.42
C LEU A 98 12.52 5.19 4.25
N ASN A 99 11.73 6.24 4.11
CA ASN A 99 11.77 7.44 4.95
C ASN A 99 10.39 8.11 4.92
N SER A 100 10.21 9.18 5.69
CA SER A 100 8.94 9.91 5.81
C SER A 100 8.42 10.51 4.50
N ASN A 101 9.27 10.60 3.46
CA ASN A 101 8.92 11.17 2.17
C ASN A 101 8.62 10.10 1.11
N THR A 102 8.73 8.81 1.45
CA THR A 102 8.52 7.67 0.53
C THR A 102 7.67 6.55 1.13
N ASP A 103 7.47 6.52 2.45
CA ASP A 103 6.75 5.45 3.15
C ASP A 103 5.32 5.27 2.66
N SER A 104 4.60 6.36 2.40
CA SER A 104 3.21 6.30 1.99
C SER A 104 3.09 5.77 0.56
N PHE A 105 4.00 6.20 -0.32
CA PHE A 105 4.10 5.68 -1.69
C PHE A 105 4.39 4.18 -1.71
N THR A 106 5.44 3.76 -0.97
CA THR A 106 5.85 2.35 -0.95
C THR A 106 4.75 1.44 -0.40
N GLN A 107 3.94 1.91 0.55
CA GLN A 107 2.77 1.19 1.04
C GLN A 107 1.67 1.03 -0.01
N VAL A 108 1.36 2.08 -0.79
CA VAL A 108 0.32 2.04 -1.85
C VAL A 108 0.62 0.92 -2.86
N ILE A 109 1.89 0.80 -3.27
CA ILE A 109 2.31 -0.16 -4.29
C ILE A 109 2.93 -1.44 -3.74
N TRP A 110 2.82 -1.67 -2.42
CA TRP A 110 3.44 -2.84 -1.78
C TRP A 110 2.85 -4.14 -2.35
N LYS A 111 3.69 -4.93 -3.02
CA LYS A 111 3.26 -6.11 -3.77
C LYS A 111 2.56 -7.18 -2.93
N GLU A 112 3.03 -7.42 -1.71
CA GLU A 112 2.51 -8.46 -0.83
C GLU A 112 1.26 -8.05 -0.05
N THR A 113 0.95 -6.76 0.05
CA THR A 113 -0.29 -6.27 0.65
C THR A 113 -1.46 -6.66 -0.23
N ARG A 114 -2.55 -7.14 0.38
CA ARG A 114 -3.70 -7.75 -0.29
C ARG A 114 -4.99 -7.00 -0.05
N ASP A 115 -5.21 -6.57 1.17
CA ASP A 115 -6.45 -5.98 1.61
C ASP A 115 -6.24 -4.51 1.99
N ILE A 116 -7.23 -3.69 1.69
CA ILE A 116 -7.28 -2.28 2.06
C ILE A 116 -8.64 -1.95 2.66
N GLY A 117 -8.67 -1.03 3.62
CA GLY A 117 -9.90 -0.35 4.04
C GLY A 117 -9.60 1.09 4.41
N MET A 118 -10.53 1.99 4.05
CA MET A 118 -10.34 3.42 4.23
C MET A 118 -11.45 4.04 5.08
N GLY A 119 -11.13 5.16 5.73
CA GLY A 119 -12.07 5.96 6.49
C GLY A 119 -11.75 7.44 6.40
N CYS A 120 -12.78 8.28 6.55
CA CYS A 120 -12.64 9.73 6.51
C CYS A 120 -13.48 10.40 7.59
N ALA A 121 -13.00 11.50 8.18
CA ALA A 121 -13.79 12.29 9.11
C ALA A 121 -13.50 13.78 8.93
N GLN A 122 -14.57 14.56 8.79
CA GLN A 122 -14.49 16.02 8.80
C GLN A 122 -14.41 16.52 10.24
N ARG A 123 -13.51 17.47 10.49
CA ARG A 123 -13.47 18.22 11.74
C ARG A 123 -14.69 19.14 11.80
N LYS A 124 -15.46 19.03 12.88
CA LYS A 124 -16.64 19.85 13.13
C LYS A 124 -16.33 20.92 14.17
N GLY A 125 -17.13 21.99 14.19
CA GLY A 125 -17.02 23.05 15.19
C GLY A 125 -15.83 23.99 14.98
N THR A 126 -15.25 24.00 13.78
CA THR A 126 -14.16 24.89 13.40
C THR A 126 -14.49 25.59 12.08
N LEU A 127 -13.91 26.78 11.86
CA LEU A 127 -13.95 27.45 10.55
C LEU A 127 -13.12 26.71 9.49
N SER A 128 -12.21 25.82 9.91
CA SER A 128 -11.46 24.97 8.99
C SER A 128 -12.30 23.79 8.49
N ASN A 129 -12.31 23.59 7.17
CA ASN A 129 -12.88 22.42 6.49
C ASN A 129 -11.86 21.27 6.45
N ASP A 130 -11.29 20.94 7.61
CA ASP A 130 -10.28 19.90 7.69
C ASP A 130 -10.93 18.51 7.58
N ILE A 131 -10.44 17.69 6.65
CA ILE A 131 -10.81 16.28 6.50
C ILE A 131 -9.60 15.42 6.81
N PHE A 132 -9.81 14.42 7.65
CA PHE A 132 -8.81 13.42 8.01
C PHE A 132 -9.13 12.14 7.27
N VAL A 133 -8.16 11.59 6.55
CA VAL A 133 -8.28 10.36 5.78
C VAL A 133 -7.27 9.35 6.29
N VAL A 134 -7.72 8.11 6.44
CA VAL A 134 -6.88 6.97 6.85
C VAL A 134 -7.11 5.82 5.87
N ALA A 135 -6.02 5.19 5.43
CA ALA A 135 -6.05 3.89 4.76
C ALA A 135 -5.27 2.88 5.61
N LEU A 136 -5.87 1.72 5.85
CA LEU A 136 -5.24 0.58 6.50
C LEU A 136 -5.02 -0.56 5.51
N TYR A 137 -3.90 -1.25 5.67
CA TYR A 137 -3.39 -2.23 4.72
C TYR A 137 -3.05 -3.55 5.43
N TYR A 138 -3.39 -4.67 4.80
CA TYR A 138 -3.02 -6.00 5.32
C TYR A 138 -2.60 -6.97 4.19
N PRO A 139 -1.53 -7.77 4.36
CA PRO A 139 -0.47 -7.62 5.37
C PRO A 139 0.20 -6.23 5.31
N PRO A 140 0.80 -5.77 6.43
CA PRO A 140 1.48 -4.47 6.46
C PRO A 140 2.65 -4.42 5.48
N GLY A 141 2.84 -3.26 4.84
CA GLY A 141 3.99 -2.99 3.98
C GLY A 141 5.18 -2.44 4.75
N ASN A 142 6.07 -1.75 4.02
CA ASN A 142 7.14 -0.93 4.59
C ASN A 142 8.12 -1.68 5.52
N SER A 143 8.34 -2.98 5.28
CA SER A 143 9.42 -3.72 5.90
C SER A 143 10.75 -3.41 5.20
N PRO A 144 11.76 -2.82 5.87
CA PRO A 144 13.03 -2.48 5.22
C PRO A 144 13.71 -3.68 4.55
N ARG A 145 13.58 -4.87 5.16
CA ARG A 145 14.16 -6.12 4.65
C ARG A 145 13.50 -6.64 3.38
N ALA A 146 12.26 -6.25 3.11
CA ALA A 146 11.45 -6.75 2.00
C ALA A 146 11.19 -5.69 0.91
N LEU A 147 11.72 -4.48 1.07
CA LEU A 147 11.47 -3.32 0.20
C LEU A 147 11.71 -3.61 -1.28
N ARG A 148 12.89 -4.14 -1.62
CA ARG A 148 13.28 -4.45 -3.02
C ARG A 148 12.38 -5.48 -3.70
N GLN A 149 11.76 -6.37 -2.91
CA GLN A 149 10.91 -7.44 -3.45
C GLN A 149 9.47 -6.96 -3.67
N ASN A 150 9.09 -5.89 -2.95
CA ASN A 150 7.72 -5.41 -2.87
C ASN A 150 7.46 -4.10 -3.60
N VAL A 151 8.48 -3.29 -3.85
CA VAL A 151 8.35 -2.02 -4.58
C VAL A 151 8.89 -2.21 -6.00
N VAL A 152 7.97 -2.44 -6.94
CA VAL A 152 8.28 -2.75 -8.34
C VAL A 152 8.27 -1.45 -9.15
N SER A 153 9.26 -1.24 -10.03
CA SER A 153 9.28 -0.07 -10.92
C SER A 153 8.21 -0.18 -12.03
N PRO A 154 7.58 0.94 -12.44
CA PRO A 154 6.63 0.93 -13.56
C PRO A 154 7.33 0.72 -14.91
N SER A 155 8.64 0.97 -15.00
CA SER A 155 9.42 0.79 -16.21
C SER A 155 9.98 -0.64 -16.30
N ARG A 156 9.73 -1.33 -17.43
CA ARG A 156 10.35 -2.65 -17.73
C ARG A 156 11.87 -2.57 -17.91
N ASN A 157 12.38 -1.41 -18.32
CA ASN A 157 13.79 -1.13 -18.60
C ASN A 157 14.38 -0.20 -17.54
N VAL A 158 14.50 -0.68 -16.31
CA VAL A 158 15.57 -0.15 -15.46
C VAL A 158 16.80 -0.95 -15.84
N ASN A 159 17.85 -0.30 -16.36
CA ASN A 159 19.22 -0.80 -16.30
C ASN A 159 19.67 -0.84 -14.82
N ASP A 160 18.86 -1.47 -13.98
CA ASP A 160 19.19 -1.77 -12.61
C ASP A 160 19.91 -3.11 -12.65
N ALA A 161 21.24 -3.02 -12.68
CA ALA A 161 22.14 -4.17 -12.60
C ALA A 161 21.71 -5.14 -11.48
N TYR A 162 21.14 -4.63 -10.39
CA TYR A 162 20.72 -5.38 -9.22
C TYR A 162 19.44 -6.21 -9.46
N SER A 163 18.44 -5.66 -10.14
CA SER A 163 17.25 -6.39 -10.59
C SER A 163 17.62 -7.59 -11.48
N SER A 164 18.64 -7.44 -12.33
CA SER A 164 19.15 -8.55 -13.16
C SER A 164 19.85 -9.64 -12.33
N ILE A 165 20.65 -9.26 -11.32
CA ILE A 165 21.35 -10.17 -10.42
C ILE A 165 20.35 -10.97 -9.58
N PHE A 166 19.34 -10.30 -9.00
CA PHE A 166 18.31 -10.97 -8.21
C PHE A 166 17.40 -11.87 -9.04
N ARG A 167 16.99 -11.46 -10.26
CA ARG A 167 16.26 -12.34 -11.18
C ARG A 167 17.08 -13.59 -11.52
N ARG A 168 18.39 -13.44 -11.81
CA ARG A 168 19.29 -14.58 -12.04
C ARG A 168 19.40 -15.48 -10.80
N ARG A 169 19.60 -14.90 -9.62
CA ARG A 169 19.71 -15.63 -8.35
C ARG A 169 18.44 -16.40 -8.02
N ASN A 170 17.26 -15.79 -8.11
CA ASN A 170 15.97 -16.46 -7.88
C ASN A 170 15.67 -17.54 -8.92
N LYS A 171 16.03 -17.33 -10.18
CA LYS A 171 15.96 -18.37 -11.22
C LYS A 171 16.85 -19.56 -10.84
N LEU A 172 18.07 -19.30 -10.37
CA LEU A 172 19.00 -20.34 -9.91
C LEU A 172 18.44 -21.14 -8.73
N TYR A 173 17.86 -20.47 -7.72
CA TYR A 173 17.23 -21.14 -6.57
C TYR A 173 16.05 -22.02 -6.98
N LYS A 174 15.17 -21.53 -7.87
CA LYS A 174 14.05 -22.34 -8.40
C LYS A 174 14.54 -23.55 -9.19
N THR A 175 15.55 -23.38 -10.04
CA THR A 175 16.13 -24.50 -10.81
C THR A 175 16.79 -25.53 -9.89
N LYS A 176 17.59 -25.09 -8.89
CA LYS A 176 18.21 -25.99 -7.92
C LYS A 176 17.18 -26.77 -7.11
N ARG A 177 16.12 -26.11 -6.63
CA ARG A 177 15.02 -26.77 -5.91
C ARG A 177 14.27 -27.76 -6.82
N GLY A 178 14.01 -27.40 -8.07
CA GLY A 178 13.41 -28.31 -9.05
C GLY A 178 14.27 -29.54 -9.35
N GLN A 179 15.60 -29.36 -9.50
CA GLN A 179 16.53 -30.48 -9.69
C GLN A 179 16.63 -31.39 -8.45
N LEU A 180 16.58 -30.84 -7.24
CA LEU A 180 16.56 -31.61 -6.00
C LEU A 180 15.29 -32.49 -5.91
N VAL A 181 14.11 -31.91 -6.16
CA VAL A 181 12.84 -32.64 -6.14
C VAL A 181 12.81 -33.78 -7.17
N MET A 182 13.34 -33.54 -8.38
CA MET A 182 13.43 -34.58 -9.42
C MET A 182 14.40 -35.71 -9.05
N ARG A 183 15.48 -35.42 -8.31
CA ARG A 183 16.43 -36.45 -7.83
C ARG A 183 15.85 -37.31 -6.70
N GLU A 184 15.10 -36.72 -5.78
CA GLU A 184 14.41 -37.47 -4.71
C GLU A 184 13.37 -38.43 -5.29
N GLN A 185 12.64 -38.02 -6.34
CA GLN A 185 11.68 -38.89 -7.03
C GLN A 185 12.34 -40.05 -7.81
N ALA A 186 13.56 -39.87 -8.30
CA ALA A 186 14.29 -40.91 -9.04
C ALA A 186 14.83 -42.03 -8.13
N HIS A 187 15.11 -41.75 -6.85
CA HIS A 187 15.61 -42.75 -5.90
C HIS A 187 14.50 -43.59 -5.23
N GLY A 188 13.22 -43.19 -5.34
CA GLY A 188 12.08 -43.91 -4.76
C GLY A 188 11.51 -45.08 -5.59
N LYS A 189 12.11 -45.44 -6.73
CA LYS A 189 11.56 -46.44 -7.68
C LYS A 189 12.32 -47.77 -7.80
N LYS A 190 13.13 -48.15 -6.81
CA LYS A 190 13.72 -49.50 -6.75
C LYS A 190 13.34 -50.20 -5.45
N GLN A 191 12.18 -50.83 -5.44
CA GLN A 191 11.85 -51.99 -4.59
C GLN A 191 10.53 -52.59 -5.10
N GLN A 192 10.67 -53.56 -5.99
CA GLN A 192 9.82 -54.74 -6.18
C GLN A 192 10.59 -55.73 -7.05
#